data_AF-A0A7K5BET5-F1
#
_entry.id   AF-A0A7K5BET5-F1
#
_cell.length_a   1.000
_cell.length_b   1.000
_cell.length_c   1.000
_cell.angle_alpha   90.00
_cell.angle_beta   90.00
_cell.angle_gamma   90.00
#
_symmetry.space_group_name_H-M   'P 1'
#
loop_
_entity.id
_entity.type
_entity.pdbx_description
1 polymer ?
#
loop_
_entity_poly.entity_id
_entity_poly.type
_entity_poly.pdbx_seq_one_letter_code
_entity_poly.pdbx_strand_id
1 'polypeptide(L)' 'NDSPYQGGVFFLTIHFPTDYPFKPPKVAFTTRIYHPNINSNGSICLDILRSQWSPALTISK' A
#
# COMPACT_ATOMS: atom_id res chain seq x y z
N ASN A 1 1.16 21.85 7.50
CA ASN A 1 2.53 22.00 6.95
C ASN A 1 3.48 20.98 7.58
N ASP A 2 2.98 19.81 7.95
CA ASP A 2 3.61 19.02 9.02
C ASP A 2 4.12 17.65 8.54
N SER A 3 4.16 17.44 7.22
CA SER A 3 4.72 16.24 6.62
C SER A 3 5.76 16.61 5.55
N PRO A 4 6.93 15.93 5.52
CA PRO A 4 7.93 16.13 4.46
C PRO A 4 7.41 15.72 3.06
N TYR A 5 6.29 15.01 2.98
CA TYR A 5 5.66 14.59 1.72
C TYR A 5 4.52 15.50 1.28
N GLN A 6 4.29 16.62 1.98
CA GLN A 6 3.19 17.51 1.66
C GLN A 6 3.31 18.07 0.24
N GLY A 7 2.20 18.05 -0.51
CA GLY A 7 2.14 18.50 -1.90
C GLY A 7 2.70 17.49 -2.91
N GLY A 8 3.23 16.34 -2.46
CA GLY A 8 3.69 15.27 -3.32
C GLY A 8 2.52 14.49 -3.93
N VAL A 9 2.68 14.07 -5.19
CA VAL A 9 1.79 13.13 -5.87
C VAL A 9 2.53 11.81 -6.02
N PHE A 10 1.94 10.74 -5.49
CA PHE A 10 2.54 9.41 -5.50
C PHE A 10 1.64 8.42 -6.22
N PHE A 11 2.22 7.67 -7.13
CA PHE A 11 1.53 6.66 -7.91
C PHE A 11 1.76 5.29 -7.27
N LEU A 12 0.70 4.50 -7.21
CA LEU A 12 0.69 3.15 -6.67
C LEU A 12 0.00 2.21 -7.65
N THR A 13 0.46 0.96 -7.67
CA THR A 13 -0.21 -0.15 -8.34
C THR A 13 -0.89 -1.03 -7.30
N ILE A 14 -2.13 -1.42 -7.60
CA ILE A 14 -2.92 -2.34 -6.79
C ILE A 14 -3.23 -3.57 -7.64
N HIS A 15 -2.87 -4.74 -7.15
CA HIS A 15 -3.15 -6.01 -7.79
C HIS A 15 -4.00 -6.89 -6.87
N PHE A 16 -5.22 -7.18 -7.31
CA PHE A 16 -6.14 -8.05 -6.60
C PHE A 16 -5.87 -9.52 -6.98
N PRO A 17 -5.56 -10.40 -6.01
CA PRO A 17 -5.50 -11.83 -6.29
C PRO A 17 -6.90 -12.39 -6.59
N THR A 18 -6.96 -13.57 -7.21
CA THR A 18 -8.21 -14.30 -7.47
C THR A 18 -9.03 -14.58 -6.21
N ASP A 19 -8.35 -14.69 -5.06
CA ASP A 19 -8.96 -15.06 -3.78
C ASP A 19 -9.32 -13.84 -2.93
N TYR A 20 -9.32 -12.64 -3.51
CA TYR A 20 -9.81 -11.43 -2.83
C TYR A 20 -11.33 -11.57 -2.56
N PRO A 21 -11.84 -11.19 -1.37
CA PRO A 21 -11.18 -10.46 -0.28
C PRO A 21 -10.55 -11.34 0.82
N PHE A 22 -10.46 -12.65 0.65
CA PHE A 22 -9.83 -13.53 1.65
C PHE A 22 -8.31 -13.36 1.73
N LYS A 23 -7.66 -13.03 0.60
CA LYS A 23 -6.26 -12.58 0.56
C LYS A 23 -6.19 -11.06 0.33
N PRO A 24 -5.24 -10.36 0.97
CA PRO A 24 -5.07 -8.92 0.76
C PRO A 24 -4.68 -8.60 -0.68
N PRO A 25 -5.03 -7.40 -1.19
CA PRO A 25 -4.48 -6.91 -2.43
C PRO A 25 -2.99 -6.61 -2.27
N LYS A 26 -2.22 -6.83 -3.33
CA LYS A 26 -0.81 -6.42 -3.36
C LYS A 26 -0.74 -4.95 -3.77
N VAL A 27 -0.19 -4.11 -2.90
CA VAL A 27 0.00 -2.68 -3.15
C VAL A 27 1.49 -2.37 -3.19
N ALA A 28 1.91 -1.63 -4.21
CA ALA A 28 3.28 -1.16 -4.35
C ALA A 28 3.32 0.26 -4.91
N PHE A 29 4.28 1.05 -4.46
CA PHE A 29 4.59 2.37 -5.01
C PHE A 29 5.31 2.21 -6.35
N THR A 30 4.82 2.91 -7.38
CA THR A 30 5.56 3.08 -8.64
C THR A 30 6.42 4.33 -8.61
N THR A 31 5.99 5.36 -7.87
CA THR A 31 6.84 6.52 -7.57
C THR A 31 7.94 6.10 -6.60
N ARG A 32 9.22 6.27 -6.99
CA ARG A 32 10.34 6.10 -6.06
C ARG A 32 10.22 7.13 -4.93
N ILE A 33 10.18 6.64 -3.69
CA ILE A 33 10.00 7.47 -2.50
C ILE A 33 10.93 6.96 -1.39
N TYR A 34 11.55 7.89 -0.69
CA TYR A 34 12.28 7.57 0.53
C TYR A 34 11.31 7.60 1.71
N HIS A 35 10.93 6.45 2.26
CA HIS A 35 9.97 6.35 3.36
C HIS A 35 10.29 5.11 4.23
N PRO A 36 10.20 5.19 5.58
CA PRO A 36 10.59 4.09 6.48
C PRO A 36 9.89 2.75 6.20
N ASN A 37 8.63 2.80 5.75
CA ASN A 37 7.84 1.60 5.47
C ASN A 37 7.81 1.19 3.99
N ILE A 38 8.61 1.83 3.12
CA ILE A 38 8.66 1.54 1.68
C ILE A 38 10.10 1.16 1.31
N ASN A 39 10.28 -0.02 0.74
CA ASN A 39 11.60 -0.44 0.28
C ASN A 39 11.96 0.16 -1.10
N SER A 40 13.19 -0.07 -1.57
CA SER A 40 13.68 0.42 -2.88
C SER A 40 12.84 -0.04 -4.08
N ASN A 41 12.10 -1.13 -3.93
CA ASN A 41 11.25 -1.73 -4.96
C ASN A 41 9.80 -1.26 -4.84
N GLY A 42 9.50 -0.28 -3.98
CA GLY A 42 8.16 0.26 -3.77
C GLY A 42 7.24 -0.63 -2.93
N SER A 43 7.72 -1.74 -2.39
CA SER A 43 6.91 -2.63 -1.55
C SER A 43 6.66 -2.00 -0.18
N ILE A 44 5.42 -2.11 0.27
CA ILE A 44 4.97 -1.53 1.53
C ILE A 44 5.06 -2.58 2.65
N CYS A 45 5.62 -2.20 3.78
CA CYS A 45 5.64 -3.01 5.01
C CYS A 45 4.61 -2.48 6.01
N LEU A 46 3.34 -2.85 5.79
CA LEU A 46 2.22 -2.54 6.67
C LEU A 46 1.48 -3.82 7.04
N ASP A 47 1.17 -3.98 8.33
CA ASP A 47 0.59 -5.23 8.85
C ASP A 47 -0.84 -5.46 8.36
N ILE A 48 -1.60 -4.39 8.10
CA ILE A 48 -2.95 -4.47 7.52
C ILE A 48 -2.96 -5.05 6.10
N LEU A 49 -1.84 -4.97 5.38
CA LEU A 49 -1.66 -5.59 4.05
C LEU A 49 -1.05 -7.00 4.14
N ARG A 50 -0.84 -7.50 5.36
CA ARG A 50 -0.21 -8.80 5.64
C ARG A 50 -1.01 -9.58 6.68
N SER A 51 -0.55 -9.62 7.94
CA SER A 51 -1.05 -10.48 9.01
C SER A 51 -2.35 -9.98 9.62
N GLN A 52 -2.62 -8.67 9.56
CA GLN A 52 -3.84 -8.06 10.09
C GLN A 52 -4.90 -7.78 9.02
N TRP A 53 -4.74 -8.36 7.82
CA TRP A 53 -5.76 -8.26 6.79
C TRP A 53 -7.05 -8.96 7.24
N SER A 54 -8.18 -8.27 7.09
CA SER A 54 -9.52 -8.81 7.28
C SER A 54 -10.34 -8.54 6.03
N PRO A 55 -11.15 -9.49 5.55
CA PRO A 55 -12.06 -9.28 4.41
C PRO A 55 -13.06 -8.12 4.63
N ALA A 56 -13.26 -7.70 5.89
CA ALA A 56 -14.08 -6.54 6.23
C ALA A 56 -13.37 -5.19 5.93
N LEU A 57 -12.05 -5.19 5.75
CA LEU A 57 -11.30 -4.02 5.30
C LEU A 57 -11.55 -3.83 3.81
N THR A 58 -12.13 -2.69 3.45
CA THR A 58 -12.46 -2.36 2.07
C THR A 58 -11.47 -1.33 1.52
N ILE A 59 -11.19 -1.40 0.22
CA ILE A 59 -10.63 -0.26 -0.51
C ILE A 59 -11.83 0.67 -0.74
N SER A 60 -11.99 1.70 0.10
CA SER A 60 -13.04 2.71 -0.09
C SER A 60 -12.83 3.42 -1.43
N LYS A 61 -13.92 3.58 -2.19
CA LYS A 61 -13.93 4.22 -3.50
C LYS A 61 -13.71 5.74 -3.41
#